data_AF-A0A960XH30-F1
#
_entry.id   AF-A0A960XH30-F1
#
_cell.length_a   1.000
_cell.length_b   1.000
_cell.length_c   1.000
_cell.angle_alpha   90.00
_cell.angle_beta   90.00
_cell.angle_gamma   90.00
#
_symmetry.space_group_name_H-M   'P 1'
#
loop_
_entity.id
_entity.type
_entity.pdbx_description
1 polymer ?
#
loop_
_entity_poly.entity_id
_entity_poly.type
_entity_poly.pdbx_seq_one_letter_code
_entity_poly.pdbx_strand_id
1 'polypeptide(L)'
;VTVGDILNGIRTVIAGGATLDASIAKFILRNLRRRLPKPGQEIDLSKREIEILTLLGEGLVKKEIAERLQIGYSTVDTHVGHIYLKLQVKNAPAAITKAYRMGIFSNNDGSSRRK
;
A
#
# COMPACT_ATOMS: atom_id res chain seq x y z
N VAL A 1 -35.09 -0.49 12.32
CA VAL A 1 -35.55 -0.64 10.92
C VAL A 1 -37.06 -0.53 10.94
N THR A 2 -37.60 0.52 10.35
CA THR A 2 -39.04 0.74 10.22
C THR A 2 -39.53 0.23 8.86
N VAL A 3 -40.83 -0.02 8.72
CA VAL A 3 -41.42 -0.47 7.44
C VAL A 3 -41.18 0.54 6.31
N GLY A 4 -41.10 1.85 6.64
CA GLY A 4 -40.74 2.90 5.69
C GLY A 4 -39.32 2.79 5.16
N ASP A 5 -38.37 2.37 6.00
CA ASP A 5 -36.97 2.17 5.60
C ASP A 5 -36.82 1.03 4.59
N ILE A 6 -37.63 -0.03 4.73
CA ILE A 6 -37.66 -1.18 3.82
C ILE A 6 -38.25 -0.78 2.46
N LEU A 7 -39.36 -0.02 2.45
CA LEU A 7 -40.00 0.46 1.22
C LEU A 7 -39.10 1.42 0.42
N ASN A 8 -38.38 2.31 1.10
CA ASN A 8 -37.40 3.20 0.46
C ASN A 8 -36.17 2.42 -0.03
N GLY A 9 -35.75 1.41 0.73
CA GLY A 9 -34.73 0.44 0.33
C GLY A 9 -35.02 -0.21 -1.03
N ILE A 10 -36.20 -0.83 -1.12
CA ILE A 10 -36.66 -1.52 -2.34
C ILE A 10 -36.77 -0.57 -3.53
N ARG A 11 -37.35 0.63 -3.34
CA ARG A 11 -37.48 1.63 -4.42
C ARG A 11 -36.13 2.08 -4.98
N THR A 12 -35.13 2.23 -4.13
CA THR A 12 -33.79 2.67 -4.54
C THR A 12 -33.05 1.59 -5.33
N VAL A 13 -33.20 0.32 -4.95
CA VAL A 13 -32.64 -0.82 -5.70
C VAL A 13 -33.30 -0.96 -7.08
N ILE A 14 -34.62 -0.77 -7.16
CA ILE A 14 -35.36 -0.77 -8.43
C ILE A 14 -34.90 0.36 -9.36
N ALA A 15 -34.50 1.51 -8.82
CA ALA A 15 -33.97 2.64 -9.58
C ALA A 15 -32.50 2.47 -10.03
N GLY A 16 -31.88 1.29 -9.81
CA GLY A 16 -30.48 1.02 -10.12
C GLY A 16 -29.48 1.60 -9.10
N GLY A 17 -29.97 2.15 -8.00
CA GLY A 17 -29.15 2.56 -6.86
C GLY A 17 -28.82 1.38 -5.94
N ALA A 18 -27.82 1.54 -5.07
CA ALA A 18 -27.55 0.58 -4.01
C ALA A 18 -27.88 1.22 -2.66
N THR A 19 -28.80 0.63 -1.89
CA THR A 19 -29.02 1.02 -0.49
C THR A 19 -28.11 0.21 0.40
N LEU A 20 -27.09 0.87 0.94
CA LEU A 20 -26.22 0.30 1.96
C LEU A 20 -26.80 0.66 3.33
N ASP A 21 -27.29 -0.33 4.07
CA ASP A 21 -27.70 -0.11 5.47
C ASP A 21 -26.52 0.45 6.27
N ALA A 22 -26.78 1.41 7.16
CA ALA A 22 -25.75 2.10 7.93
C ALA A 22 -24.90 1.13 8.79
N SER A 23 -25.47 0.00 9.22
CA SER A 23 -24.77 -1.04 9.98
C SER A 23 -23.84 -1.86 9.07
N ILE A 24 -24.31 -2.19 7.87
CA ILE A 24 -23.51 -2.88 6.84
C ILE A 24 -22.38 -1.97 6.35
N ALA A 25 -22.66 -0.68 6.13
CA ALA A 25 -21.67 0.33 5.78
C ALA A 25 -20.57 0.44 6.86
N LYS A 26 -20.96 0.53 8.14
CA LYS A 26 -20.00 0.55 9.26
C LYS A 26 -19.18 -0.74 9.34
N PHE A 27 -19.79 -1.90 9.07
CA PHE A 27 -19.07 -3.18 9.04
C PHE A 27 -18.04 -3.22 7.92
N ILE A 28 -18.43 -2.83 6.70
CA ILE A 28 -17.52 -2.76 5.54
C ILE A 28 -16.39 -1.77 5.82
N LEU A 29 -16.69 -0.55 6.27
CA LEU A 29 -15.70 0.47 6.60
C LEU A 29 -14.75 0.02 7.70
N ARG A 30 -15.23 -0.65 8.75
CA ARG A 30 -14.40 -1.17 9.84
C ARG A 30 -13.43 -2.25 9.36
N ASN A 31 -13.88 -3.13 8.48
CA ASN A 31 -13.05 -4.18 7.92
C ASN A 31 -12.07 -3.65 6.87
N LEU A 32 -12.47 -2.65 6.09
CA LEU A 32 -11.57 -1.96 5.17
C LEU A 32 -10.48 -1.20 5.94
N ARG A 33 -10.84 -0.50 7.03
CA ARG A 33 -9.90 0.22 7.89
C ARG A 33 -8.90 -0.68 8.62
N ARG A 34 -9.21 -1.97 8.78
CA ARG A 34 -8.26 -3.00 9.27
C ARG A 34 -7.29 -3.49 8.20
N ARG A 35 -7.67 -3.39 6.92
CA ARG A 35 -6.83 -3.74 5.76
C ARG A 35 -6.00 -2.56 5.27
N LEU A 36 -6.50 -1.34 5.48
CA LEU A 36 -5.74 -0.12 5.23
C LEU A 36 -4.64 0.01 6.28
N PRO A 37 -3.43 0.41 5.90
CA PRO A 37 -2.41 0.78 6.86
C PRO A 37 -2.95 1.84 7.81
N LYS A 38 -2.69 1.67 9.10
CA LYS A 38 -3.10 2.66 10.11
C LYS A 38 -2.41 3.99 9.77
N PRO A 39 -3.15 5.08 9.52
CA PRO A 39 -2.54 6.40 9.45
C PRO A 39 -1.96 6.72 10.84
N GLY A 40 -0.65 6.89 10.94
CA GLY A 40 0.02 7.25 12.21
C GLY A 40 1.24 6.41 12.61
N GLN A 41 1.66 5.40 11.83
CA GLN A 41 3.09 5.03 11.82
C GLN A 41 3.73 5.72 10.63
N GLU A 42 3.98 7.02 10.77
CA GLU A 42 4.88 7.74 9.87
C GLU A 42 6.27 7.14 10.08
N ILE A 43 6.60 6.13 9.28
CA ILE A 43 7.99 5.70 9.17
C ILE A 43 8.66 6.78 8.34
N ASP A 44 9.57 7.50 8.99
CA ASP A 44 10.35 8.56 8.39
C ASP A 44 11.42 7.99 7.45
N LEU A 45 10.97 7.45 6.32
CA LEU A 45 11.83 7.15 5.18
C LEU A 45 12.07 8.45 4.41
N SER A 46 13.33 8.78 4.22
CA SER A 46 13.73 9.85 3.32
C SER A 46 13.32 9.53 1.88
N LYS A 47 13.23 10.57 1.04
CA LYS A 47 12.91 10.42 -0.40
C LYS A 47 13.83 9.40 -1.09
N ARG A 48 15.11 9.40 -0.74
CA ARG A 48 16.10 8.48 -1.32
C ARG A 48 15.89 7.03 -0.86
N GLU A 49 15.50 6.83 0.39
CA GLU A 49 15.18 5.49 0.90
C GLU A 49 13.91 4.94 0.26
N ILE A 50 12.89 5.78 0.02
CA ILE A 50 11.68 5.40 -0.70
C ILE A 50 12.01 4.99 -2.14
N GLU A 51 12.84 5.76 -2.83
CA GLU A 51 13.29 5.46 -4.20
C GLU A 51 14.02 4.11 -4.27
N ILE A 52 15.00 3.88 -3.39
CA ILE A 52 15.74 2.61 -3.32
C ILE A 52 14.81 1.44 -2.98
N LEU A 53 13.90 1.61 -2.02
CA LEU A 53 12.91 0.60 -1.64
C LEU A 53 11.95 0.26 -2.78
N THR A 54 11.60 1.25 -3.62
CA THR A 54 10.78 1.07 -4.82
C THR A 54 11.51 0.22 -5.86
N LEU A 55 12.78 0.52 -6.14
CA LEU A 55 13.59 -0.27 -7.08
C LEU A 55 13.83 -1.71 -6.59
N LEU A 56 13.97 -1.91 -5.27
CA LEU A 56 13.97 -3.25 -4.69
C LEU A 56 12.64 -3.98 -4.93
N GLY A 57 11.51 -3.27 -4.83
CA GLY A 57 10.18 -3.79 -5.17
C GLY A 57 10.00 -4.14 -6.65
N GLU A 58 10.69 -3.43 -7.55
CA GLU A 58 10.77 -3.73 -8.99
C GLU A 58 11.67 -4.96 -9.30
N GLY A 59 12.37 -5.49 -8.30
CA GLY A 59 13.22 -6.68 -8.43
C GLY A 59 14.68 -6.40 -8.77
N LEU A 60 15.13 -5.14 -8.73
CA LEU A 60 16.52 -4.79 -9.01
C LEU A 60 17.44 -5.22 -7.86
N VAL A 61 18.64 -5.68 -8.20
CA VAL A 61 19.70 -5.93 -7.21
C VAL A 61 20.46 -4.65 -6.89
N LYS A 62 21.12 -4.60 -5.72
CA LYS A 62 21.82 -3.39 -5.23
C LYS A 62 22.81 -2.77 -6.23
N LYS A 63 23.45 -3.58 -7.08
CA LYS A 63 24.34 -3.11 -8.15
C LYS A 63 23.59 -2.36 -9.25
N GLU A 64 22.47 -2.92 -9.73
CA GLU A 64 21.62 -2.28 -10.73
C GLU A 64 20.99 -0.99 -10.18
N ILE A 65 20.63 -0.98 -8.90
CA ILE A 65 20.16 0.23 -8.21
C ILE A 65 21.26 1.29 -8.18
N ALA A 66 22.50 0.91 -7.85
CA ALA A 66 23.64 1.82 -7.82
C ALA A 66 23.90 2.44 -9.19
N GLU A 67 23.86 1.65 -10.25
CA GLU A 67 23.99 2.09 -11.65
C GLU A 67 22.84 3.02 -12.06
N ARG A 68 21.59 2.61 -11.82
CA ARG A 68 20.39 3.38 -12.18
C ARG A 68 20.32 4.73 -11.48
N LEU A 69 20.77 4.76 -10.23
CA LEU A 69 20.75 5.95 -9.39
C LEU A 69 22.07 6.74 -9.41
N GLN A 70 23.05 6.31 -10.22
CA GLN A 70 24.38 6.90 -10.38
C GLN A 70 25.11 7.16 -9.05
N ILE A 71 25.07 6.20 -8.13
CA ILE A 71 25.74 6.26 -6.81
C ILE A 71 26.56 4.99 -6.56
N GLY A 72 27.42 5.02 -5.53
CA GLY A 72 28.23 3.85 -5.16
C GLY A 72 27.40 2.71 -4.58
N TYR A 73 27.83 1.46 -4.83
CA TYR A 73 27.23 0.26 -4.23
C TYR A 73 27.18 0.33 -2.70
N SER A 74 28.25 0.81 -2.05
CA SER A 74 28.33 0.99 -0.59
C SER A 74 27.30 2.00 -0.06
N THR A 75 26.99 3.03 -0.84
CA THR A 75 25.95 4.01 -0.52
C THR A 75 24.57 3.36 -0.56
N VAL A 76 24.27 2.59 -1.61
CA VAL A 76 23.02 1.80 -1.69
C VAL A 76 22.93 0.83 -0.52
N ASP A 77 24.02 0.11 -0.22
CA ASP A 77 24.05 -0.86 0.88
C ASP A 77 23.75 -0.21 2.24
N THR A 78 24.31 0.98 2.48
CA THR A 78 24.06 1.79 3.68
C THR A 78 22.59 2.21 3.77
N HIS A 79 22.02 2.74 2.68
CA HIS A 79 20.60 3.09 2.63
C HIS A 79 19.70 1.87 2.89
N VAL A 80 20.03 0.71 2.32
CA VAL A 80 19.27 -0.54 2.56
C VAL A 80 19.33 -0.94 4.04
N GLY A 81 20.49 -0.80 4.69
CA GLY A 81 20.62 -1.01 6.13
C GLY A 81 19.71 -0.08 6.94
N HIS A 82 19.69 1.22 6.60
CA HIS A 82 18.81 2.19 7.26
C HIS A 82 17.33 1.90 7.02
N ILE A 83 16.95 1.50 5.80
CA ILE A 83 15.59 1.06 5.48
C ILE A 83 15.19 -0.11 6.37
N TYR A 84 16.04 -1.13 6.51
CA TYR A 84 15.74 -2.30 7.36
C TYR A 84 15.57 -1.92 8.83
N LEU A 85 16.40 -1.00 9.32
CA LEU A 85 16.31 -0.50 10.69
C LEU A 85 15.01 0.29 10.92
N LYS A 86 14.69 1.23 10.03
CA LYS A 86 13.46 2.05 10.09
C LYS A 86 12.20 1.21 9.93
N LEU A 87 12.23 0.22 9.04
CA LEU A 87 11.14 -0.73 8.84
C LEU A 87 11.13 -1.87 9.86
N GLN A 88 12.12 -2.00 10.74
CA GLN A 88 12.24 -3.11 11.70
C GLN A 88 12.10 -4.49 11.04
N VAL A 89 12.84 -4.70 9.96
CA VAL A 89 12.87 -5.96 9.19
C VAL A 89 14.31 -6.42 8.99
N LYS A 90 14.50 -7.67 8.57
CA LYS A 90 15.84 -8.27 8.43
C LYS A 90 16.32 -8.46 7.00
N ASN A 91 15.43 -8.37 6.01
CA ASN A 91 15.76 -8.68 4.62
C ASN A 91 14.84 -7.95 3.63
N ALA A 92 15.24 -7.97 2.35
CA ALA A 92 14.52 -7.29 1.27
C ALA A 92 13.07 -7.80 1.11
N PRO A 93 12.76 -9.11 1.08
CA PRO A 93 11.38 -9.58 0.95
C PRO A 93 10.47 -9.07 2.07
N ALA A 94 10.96 -9.03 3.32
CA ALA A 94 10.21 -8.49 4.45
C ALA A 94 10.02 -6.97 4.33
N ALA A 95 11.05 -6.23 3.90
CA ALA A 95 10.94 -4.79 3.64
C ALA A 95 9.90 -4.47 2.56
N ILE A 96 9.92 -5.18 1.44
CA ILE A 96 8.97 -5.03 0.33
C ILE A 96 7.55 -5.35 0.81
N THR A 97 7.37 -6.48 1.50
CA THR A 97 6.04 -6.87 2.02
C THR A 97 5.48 -5.83 2.99
N LYS A 98 6.33 -5.29 3.87
CA LYS A 98 5.92 -4.26 4.83
C LYS A 98 5.59 -2.94 4.14
N ALA A 99 6.38 -2.52 3.17
CA ALA A 99 6.14 -1.34 2.35
C ALA A 99 4.82 -1.43 1.55
N TYR A 100 4.52 -2.61 1.00
CA TYR A 100 3.25 -2.88 0.32
C TYR A 100 2.04 -2.75 1.28
N ARG A 101 2.13 -3.36 2.47
CA ARG A 101 1.08 -3.23 3.50
C ARG A 101 0.90 -1.79 3.98
N MET A 102 1.95 -0.98 3.89
CA MET A 102 1.96 0.44 4.25
C MET A 102 1.48 1.36 3.13
N GLY A 103 1.22 0.83 1.93
CA GLY A 103 0.80 1.64 0.78
C GLY A 103 1.91 2.57 0.27
N ILE A 104 3.18 2.28 0.57
CA ILE A 104 4.33 3.08 0.09
C ILE A 104 4.51 2.89 -1.41
N PHE A 105 4.26 1.69 -1.92
CA PHE A 105 4.24 1.44 -3.35
C PHE A 105 2.93 1.98 -3.92
N SER A 106 3.03 2.95 -4.82
CA SER A 106 1.89 3.40 -5.60
C SER A 106 1.39 2.21 -6.42
N ASN A 107 0.13 1.86 -6.24
CA ASN A 107 -0.52 0.75 -6.93
C ASN A 107 -0.62 1.08 -8.42
N ASN A 108 0.46 0.87 -9.18
CA ASN A 108 0.44 0.96 -10.65
C ASN A 108 -0.11 -0.35 -11.23
N ASP A 109 -1.29 -0.74 -10.75
CA ASP A 109 -2.10 -1.80 -11.35
C ASP A 109 -2.73 -1.23 -12.63
N GLY A 110 -1.99 -1.22 -13.73
CA GLY A 110 -2.55 -0.72 -15.00
C GLY A 110 -1.81 -0.94 -16.30
N SER A 111 -0.52 -1.32 -16.34
CA SER A 111 0.19 -1.33 -17.64
C SER A 111 1.40 -2.27 -17.76
N SER A 112 1.22 -3.55 -17.41
CA SER A 112 2.07 -4.62 -17.98
C SER A 112 1.39 -5.99 -17.98
N ARG A 113 0.32 -6.10 -18.78
CA ARG A 113 -0.03 -7.36 -19.46
C ARG A 113 0.20 -7.17 -20.95
N ARG A 114 1.46 -7.20 -21.38
CA ARG A 114 1.85 -7.51 -22.76
C ARG A 114 3.21 -8.18 -22.77
N LYS A 115 3.20 -9.51 -22.81
CA LYS A 115 3.88 -10.27 -23.85
C LYS A 115 3.08 -11.54 -24.10
#